data_AF-A0A023EJ64-F1
#
_entry.id   AF-A0A023EJ64-F1
#
_cell.length_a   1.000
_cell.length_b   1.000
_cell.length_c   1.000
_cell.angle_alpha   90.00
_cell.angle_beta   90.00
_cell.angle_gamma   90.00
#
_symmetry.space_group_name_H-M   'P 1'
#
loop_
_entity.id
_entity.type
_entity.pdbx_description
1 polymer ?
#
loop_
_entity_poly.entity_id
_entity_poly.type
_entity_poly.pdbx_seq_one_letter_code
_entity_poly.pdbx_strand_id
1 'polypeptide(L)'
;MSEAVVMNRVFRYFMKFHGYFIAFCTIFFTSVIIVSSFTGRSIHEEPFVIEEEFEAVQRYPILIQVESALWLCASVILAVGLYKENKSFLTPFLALFIIDGAVVIVQEILNLCTGRPSELATIDSRQLVVMILVNVYVLVSLVVLYRMFAKGPLPASQNNFVRFDNERDLERQLPAAGGQQQHQPQQQQPTALNRS
;
A
#
# COMPACT_ATOMS: atom_id res chain seq x y z
N MET A 1 15.37 -4.26 -24.85
CA MET A 1 14.55 -3.79 -23.70
C MET A 1 15.41 -2.77 -22.96
N SER A 2 15.01 -1.49 -22.88
CA SER A 2 15.92 -0.42 -22.43
C SER A 2 16.23 -0.53 -20.93
N GLU A 3 17.46 -0.20 -20.54
CA GLU A 3 17.94 -0.23 -19.14
C GLU A 3 17.01 0.53 -18.18
N ALA A 4 16.38 1.61 -18.66
CA ALA A 4 15.40 2.39 -17.91
C ALA A 4 14.15 1.59 -17.48
N VAL A 5 13.68 0.64 -18.31
CA VAL A 5 12.53 -0.21 -17.97
C VAL A 5 12.90 -1.23 -16.89
N VAL A 6 14.13 -1.77 -16.96
CA VAL A 6 14.66 -2.69 -15.95
C VAL A 6 14.85 -1.97 -14.61
N MET A 7 15.46 -0.78 -14.62
CA MET A 7 15.66 0.05 -13.43
C MET A 7 14.33 0.43 -12.75
N ASN A 8 13.31 0.79 -13.52
CA ASN A 8 11.99 1.12 -12.97
C ASN A 8 11.31 -0.10 -12.30
N ARG A 9 11.50 -1.29 -12.89
CA ARG A 9 10.99 -2.54 -12.31
C ARG A 9 11.72 -2.91 -11.01
N VAL A 10 13.05 -2.81 -10.98
CA VAL A 10 13.86 -3.06 -9.77
C VAL A 10 13.48 -2.08 -8.66
N PHE A 11 13.37 -0.79 -8.98
CA PHE A 11 12.94 0.25 -8.03
C PHE A 11 11.55 -0.05 -7.45
N ARG A 12 10.59 -0.49 -8.28
CA ARG A 12 9.25 -0.87 -7.81
C ARG A 12 9.31 -2.03 -6.82
N TYR A 13 10.09 -3.08 -7.09
CA TYR A 13 10.25 -4.20 -6.15
C TYR A 13 10.91 -3.76 -4.84
N PHE A 14 11.95 -2.94 -4.92
CA PHE A 14 12.63 -2.38 -3.76
C PHE A 14 11.67 -1.57 -2.88
N MET A 15 10.88 -0.67 -3.48
CA MET A 15 9.90 0.13 -2.72
C MET A 15 8.79 -0.74 -2.11
N LYS A 16 8.34 -1.79 -2.82
CA LYS A 16 7.37 -2.75 -2.25
C LYS A 16 7.96 -3.51 -1.07
N PHE A 17 9.24 -3.92 -1.13
CA PHE A 17 9.94 -4.54 -0.01
C PHE A 17 9.95 -3.62 1.22
N HIS A 18 10.30 -2.35 1.05
CA HIS A 18 10.26 -1.38 2.15
C HIS A 18 8.86 -1.20 2.73
N GLY A 19 7.82 -1.15 1.88
CA GLY A 19 6.43 -1.12 2.34
C GLY A 19 6.06 -2.35 3.17
N TYR A 20 6.43 -3.55 2.72
CA TYR A 20 6.18 -4.79 3.46
C TYR A 20 6.96 -4.84 4.76
N PHE A 21 8.20 -4.35 4.75
CA PHE A 21 9.04 -4.26 5.94
C PHE A 21 8.41 -3.34 7.00
N ILE A 22 7.92 -2.17 6.58
CA ILE A 22 7.17 -1.25 7.47
C ILE A 22 5.95 -1.96 8.06
N ALA A 23 5.09 -2.56 7.22
CA ALA A 23 3.90 -3.26 7.68
C ALA A 23 4.24 -4.40 8.66
N PHE A 24 5.28 -5.19 8.36
CA PHE A 24 5.76 -6.26 9.23
C PHE A 24 6.23 -5.73 10.59
N CYS A 25 7.11 -4.73 10.60
CA CYS A 25 7.60 -4.12 11.83
C CYS A 25 6.46 -3.54 12.67
N THR A 26 5.53 -2.80 12.06
CA THR A 26 4.40 -2.22 12.78
C THR A 26 3.49 -3.32 13.36
N ILE A 27 3.17 -4.37 12.60
CA ILE A 27 2.40 -5.52 13.12
C ILE A 27 3.12 -6.18 14.29
N PHE A 28 4.43 -6.41 14.17
CA PHE A 28 5.23 -7.02 15.20
C PHE A 28 5.23 -6.20 16.49
N PHE A 29 5.59 -4.91 16.41
CA PHE A 29 5.66 -4.04 17.60
C PHE A 29 4.28 -3.81 18.23
N THR A 30 3.24 -3.60 17.44
CA THR A 30 1.87 -3.45 17.98
C THR A 30 1.38 -4.73 18.64
N SER A 31 1.69 -5.90 18.09
CA SER A 31 1.37 -7.19 18.72
C SER A 31 2.09 -7.35 20.06
N VAL A 32 3.37 -6.97 20.13
CA VAL A 32 4.14 -6.98 21.39
C VAL A 32 3.51 -6.03 22.41
N ILE A 33 3.14 -4.80 22.03
CA ILE A 33 2.50 -3.83 22.93
C ILE A 33 1.17 -4.37 23.47
N ILE A 34 0.33 -4.95 22.60
CA ILE A 34 -0.95 -5.54 22.97
C ILE A 34 -0.73 -6.68 23.98
N VAL A 35 0.14 -7.65 23.67
CA VAL A 35 0.42 -8.80 24.54
C VAL A 35 1.00 -8.35 25.87
N SER A 36 2.02 -7.50 25.87
CA SER A 36 2.64 -6.97 27.09
C SER A 36 1.63 -6.24 27.97
N SER A 37 0.70 -5.51 27.39
CA SER A 37 -0.35 -4.81 28.15
C SER A 37 -1.41 -5.76 28.72
N PHE A 38 -1.65 -6.94 28.13
CA PHE A 38 -2.49 -7.98 28.74
C PHE A 38 -1.75 -8.78 29.82
N THR A 39 -0.49 -9.15 29.58
CA THR A 39 0.32 -9.91 30.55
C THR A 39 0.67 -9.05 31.77
N GLY A 40 0.96 -7.77 31.59
CA GLY A 40 1.19 -6.82 32.68
C GLY A 40 -0.03 -6.64 33.60
N ARG A 41 -1.26 -6.91 33.11
CA ARG A 41 -2.47 -6.95 33.95
C ARG A 41 -2.61 -8.25 34.74
N SER A 42 -1.98 -9.34 34.32
CA SER A 42 -2.08 -10.65 34.97
C SER A 42 -1.03 -10.88 36.06
N ILE A 43 0.05 -10.10 36.10
CA ILE A 43 1.14 -10.19 37.09
C ILE A 43 0.96 -9.10 38.15
N HIS A 44 -0.23 -9.03 38.75
CA HIS A 44 -0.52 -8.12 39.86
C HIS A 44 -0.43 -8.84 41.22
N GLU A 45 0.63 -9.63 41.41
CA GLU A 45 0.91 -10.31 42.69
C GLU A 45 2.31 -10.05 43.28
N GLU A 46 3.22 -9.30 42.66
CA GLU A 46 4.52 -9.00 43.30
C GLU A 46 4.98 -7.56 43.01
N PRO A 47 5.53 -6.82 44.01
CA PRO A 47 5.95 -5.44 43.87
C PRO A 47 7.33 -5.39 43.23
N PHE A 48 7.40 -5.64 41.93
CA PHE A 48 8.58 -5.27 41.15
C PHE A 48 8.55 -3.75 40.94
N VAL A 49 9.66 -3.10 41.28
CA VAL A 49 9.93 -1.68 41.03
C VAL A 49 9.85 -1.45 39.53
N ILE A 50 8.69 -1.01 39.05
CA ILE A 50 8.50 -0.62 37.65
C ILE A 50 9.04 0.80 37.53
N GLU A 51 10.16 0.93 36.82
CA GLU A 51 10.73 2.18 36.31
C GLU A 51 9.61 3.16 35.88
N GLU A 52 9.78 4.46 36.17
CA GLU A 52 8.83 5.55 35.83
C GLU A 52 8.40 5.60 34.34
N GLU A 53 9.04 4.84 33.44
CA GLU A 53 8.70 4.72 32.01
C GLU A 53 7.30 4.13 31.70
N PHE A 54 6.61 3.50 32.67
CA PHE A 54 5.30 2.86 32.45
C PHE A 54 4.09 3.65 32.99
N GLU A 55 4.27 4.87 33.47
CA GLU A 55 3.18 5.63 34.10
C GLU A 55 2.04 5.97 33.11
N ALA A 56 2.37 6.27 31.85
CA ALA A 56 1.38 6.50 30.78
C ALA A 56 0.56 5.24 30.45
N VAL A 57 1.20 4.06 30.49
CA VAL A 57 0.57 2.75 30.25
C VAL A 57 -0.43 2.40 31.34
N GLN A 58 -0.17 2.80 32.59
CA GLN A 58 -1.10 2.62 33.71
C GLN A 58 -2.21 3.69 33.73
N ARG A 59 -1.94 4.91 33.26
CA ARG A 59 -2.90 6.03 33.35
C ARG A 59 -3.98 6.01 32.26
N TYR A 60 -3.69 5.47 31.07
CA TYR A 60 -4.67 5.32 29.98
C TYR A 60 -4.57 3.97 29.25
N PRO A 61 -4.75 2.85 29.97
CA PRO A 61 -4.53 1.50 29.43
C PRO A 61 -5.53 1.11 28.34
N ILE A 62 -6.67 1.80 28.23
CA ILE A 62 -7.65 1.60 27.16
C ILE A 62 -7.23 2.35 25.89
N LEU A 63 -6.69 3.57 26.01
CA LEU A 63 -6.29 4.37 24.85
C LEU A 63 -5.16 3.70 24.09
N ILE A 64 -4.14 3.22 24.80
CA ILE A 64 -2.98 2.52 24.19
C ILE A 64 -3.42 1.23 23.48
N GLN A 65 -4.41 0.53 24.01
CA GLN A 65 -4.94 -0.69 23.39
C GLN A 65 -5.74 -0.37 22.12
N VAL A 66 -6.60 0.65 22.17
CA VAL A 66 -7.35 1.11 20.99
C VAL A 66 -6.40 1.60 19.90
N GLU A 67 -5.40 2.39 20.28
CA GLU A 67 -4.36 2.89 19.38
C GLU A 67 -3.57 1.74 18.74
N SER A 68 -3.11 0.78 19.54
CA SER A 68 -2.40 -0.40 19.05
C SER A 68 -3.25 -1.23 18.09
N ALA A 69 -4.55 -1.38 18.38
CA ALA A 69 -5.50 -2.08 17.51
C ALA A 69 -5.74 -1.34 16.18
N LEU A 70 -5.81 0.00 16.21
CA LEU A 70 -5.91 0.82 15.00
C LEU A 70 -4.65 0.67 14.13
N TRP A 71 -3.46 0.72 14.73
CA TRP A 71 -2.20 0.51 14.02
C TRP A 71 -2.09 -0.90 13.44
N LEU A 72 -2.52 -1.93 14.18
CA LEU A 72 -2.54 -3.31 13.70
C LEU A 72 -3.47 -3.44 12.48
N CYS A 73 -4.70 -2.94 12.57
CA CYS A 73 -5.66 -2.94 11.47
C CYS A 73 -5.12 -2.20 10.25
N ALA A 74 -4.60 -0.98 10.43
CA ALA A 74 -4.03 -0.16 9.36
C ALA A 74 -2.84 -0.87 8.69
N SER A 75 -2.01 -1.58 9.44
CA SER A 75 -0.85 -2.31 8.92
C SER A 75 -1.25 -3.51 8.08
N VAL A 76 -2.28 -4.25 8.50
CA VAL A 76 -2.86 -5.33 7.68
C VAL A 76 -3.44 -4.77 6.39
N ILE A 77 -4.15 -3.64 6.46
CA ILE A 77 -4.68 -2.97 5.27
C ILE A 77 -3.55 -2.50 4.35
N LEU A 78 -2.45 -1.96 4.90
CA LEU A 78 -1.24 -1.60 4.14
C LEU A 78 -0.65 -2.82 3.42
N ALA A 79 -0.51 -3.97 4.10
CA ALA A 79 -0.01 -5.20 3.50
C ALA A 79 -0.90 -5.68 2.33
N VAL A 80 -2.22 -5.60 2.49
CA VAL A 80 -3.19 -5.88 1.41
C VAL A 80 -3.06 -4.89 0.27
N GLY A 81 -2.85 -3.60 0.57
CA GLY A 81 -2.64 -2.54 -0.41
C GLY A 81 -1.36 -2.73 -1.24
N LEU A 82 -0.29 -3.20 -0.61
CA LEU A 82 0.96 -3.56 -1.27
C LEU A 82 0.80 -4.78 -2.18
N TYR A 83 0.03 -5.78 -1.74
CA TYR A 83 -0.27 -6.96 -2.55
C TYR A 83 -1.13 -6.61 -3.77
N LYS A 84 -2.20 -5.82 -3.57
CA LYS A 84 -3.12 -5.39 -4.64
C LYS A 84 -2.60 -4.21 -5.48
N GLU A 85 -1.43 -3.66 -5.15
CA GLU A 85 -0.89 -2.42 -5.75
C GLU A 85 -1.90 -1.27 -5.85
N ASN A 86 -2.74 -1.11 -4.83
CA ASN A 86 -3.85 -0.15 -4.85
C ASN A 86 -3.69 0.90 -3.74
N LYS A 87 -3.56 2.16 -4.17
CA LYS A 87 -3.36 3.33 -3.30
C LYS A 87 -4.46 3.56 -2.27
N SER A 88 -5.71 3.15 -2.54
CA SER A 88 -6.83 3.36 -1.60
C SER A 88 -6.62 2.64 -0.27
N PHE A 89 -5.89 1.53 -0.28
CA PHE A 89 -5.52 0.78 0.91
C PHE A 89 -4.26 1.32 1.61
N LEU A 90 -3.51 2.26 0.99
CA LEU A 90 -2.39 2.94 1.65
C LEU A 90 -2.88 4.14 2.47
N THR A 91 -3.95 4.78 2.01
CA THR A 91 -4.57 5.94 2.65
C THR A 91 -4.83 5.77 4.15
N PRO A 92 -5.44 4.67 4.66
CA PRO A 92 -5.72 4.56 6.10
C PRO A 92 -4.45 4.55 6.95
N PHE A 93 -3.39 3.85 6.52
CA PHE A 93 -2.12 3.83 7.24
C PHE A 93 -1.44 5.21 7.21
N LEU A 94 -1.43 5.86 6.05
CA LEU A 94 -0.85 7.20 5.91
C LEU A 94 -1.62 8.24 6.74
N ALA A 95 -2.95 8.19 6.73
CA ALA A 95 -3.78 9.10 7.52
C ALA A 95 -3.54 8.90 9.01
N LEU A 96 -3.51 7.64 9.48
CA LEU A 96 -3.23 7.32 10.87
C LEU A 96 -1.85 7.84 11.29
N PHE A 97 -0.82 7.63 10.46
CA PHE A 97 0.54 8.12 10.71
C PHE A 97 0.61 9.66 10.84
N ILE A 98 -0.11 10.40 10.00
CA ILE A 98 -0.15 11.87 10.08
C ILE A 98 -0.93 12.35 11.29
N ILE A 99 -2.07 11.73 11.59
CA ILE A 99 -2.90 12.08 12.76
C ILE A 99 -2.09 11.84 14.04
N ASP A 100 -1.45 10.68 14.15
CA ASP A 100 -0.62 10.30 15.29
C ASP A 100 0.53 11.30 15.51
N GLY A 101 1.29 11.61 14.45
CA GLY A 101 2.34 12.63 14.52
C GLY A 101 1.81 14.01 14.91
N ALA A 102 0.62 14.40 14.44
CA ALA A 102 -0.01 15.66 14.84
C ALA A 102 -0.42 15.66 16.32
N VAL A 103 -0.95 14.55 16.84
CA VAL A 103 -1.30 14.40 18.25
C VAL A 103 -0.05 14.55 19.13
N VAL A 104 1.06 13.91 18.77
CA VAL A 104 2.34 14.04 19.50
C VAL A 104 2.81 15.49 19.53
N ILE A 105 2.78 16.19 18.39
CA ILE A 105 3.19 17.60 18.32
C ILE A 105 2.26 18.50 19.16
N VAL A 106 0.95 18.30 19.08
CA VAL A 106 -0.02 19.09 19.86
C VAL A 106 0.17 18.84 21.35
N GLN A 107 0.34 17.58 21.76
CA GLN A 107 0.61 17.22 23.15
C GLN A 107 1.87 17.93 23.67
N GLU A 108 2.94 17.93 22.88
CA GLU A 108 4.20 18.56 23.24
C GLU A 108 4.05 20.09 23.38
N ILE A 109 3.34 20.73 22.44
CA ILE A 109 3.03 22.17 22.53
C ILE A 109 2.21 22.47 23.80
N LEU A 110 1.20 21.66 24.11
CA LEU A 110 0.37 21.84 25.30
C LEU A 110 1.19 21.68 26.59
N ASN A 111 2.11 20.72 26.64
CA ASN A 111 3.00 20.55 27.79
C ASN A 111 3.86 21.80 28.01
N LEU A 112 4.48 22.31 26.95
CA LEU A 112 5.27 23.55 27.00
C LEU A 112 4.42 24.77 27.43
N CYS A 113 3.19 24.90 26.91
CA CYS A 113 2.29 26.01 27.27
C CYS A 113 1.77 25.93 28.71
N THR A 114 1.63 24.73 29.27
CA THR A 114 1.13 24.52 30.65
C THR A 114 2.25 24.43 31.68
N GLY A 115 3.51 24.55 31.26
CA GLY A 115 4.68 24.43 32.14
C GLY A 115 4.95 23.02 32.62
N ARG A 116 4.32 22.00 32.01
CA ARG A 116 4.63 20.59 32.27
C ARG A 116 5.95 20.24 31.57
N PRO A 117 6.76 19.34 32.16
CA PRO A 117 7.99 18.90 31.51
C PRO A 117 7.68 18.28 30.14
N SER A 118 8.58 18.53 29.19
CA SER A 118 8.53 17.95 27.85
C SER A 118 8.82 16.45 27.92
N GLU A 119 7.90 15.63 27.44
CA GLU A 119 8.07 14.17 27.35
C GLU A 119 9.11 13.81 26.29
N LEU A 120 9.28 14.64 25.25
CA LEU A 120 10.31 14.42 24.25
C LEU A 120 11.71 14.77 24.78
N ALA A 121 11.82 15.73 25.71
CA ALA A 121 13.09 16.14 26.28
C ALA A 121 13.64 15.17 27.32
N THR A 122 12.83 14.25 27.85
CA THR A 122 13.29 13.18 28.76
C THR A 122 14.01 12.05 28.01
N ILE A 123 13.76 11.91 26.71
CA ILE A 123 14.39 10.89 25.85
C ILE A 123 15.83 11.31 25.53
N ASP A 124 16.76 10.34 25.55
CA ASP A 124 18.15 10.59 25.13
C ASP A 124 18.21 11.20 23.71
N SER A 125 19.06 12.21 23.54
CA SER A 125 19.15 12.98 22.29
C SER A 125 19.46 12.09 21.08
N ARG A 126 20.25 11.02 21.27
CA ARG A 126 20.56 10.07 20.19
C ARG A 126 19.33 9.27 19.78
N GLN A 127 18.56 8.81 20.76
CA GLN A 127 17.33 8.07 20.52
C GLN A 127 16.27 8.94 19.86
N LEU A 128 16.15 10.21 20.27
CA LEU A 128 15.28 11.19 19.63
C LEU A 128 15.62 11.38 18.14
N VAL A 129 16.90 11.54 17.80
CA VAL A 129 17.35 11.67 16.40
C VAL A 129 16.99 10.43 15.58
N VAL A 130 17.23 9.23 16.13
CA VAL A 130 16.86 7.98 15.45
C VAL A 130 15.36 7.90 15.24
N MET A 131 14.55 8.25 16.25
CA MET A 131 13.09 8.27 16.15
C MET A 131 12.61 9.21 15.04
N ILE A 132 13.17 10.41 14.94
CA ILE A 132 12.84 11.37 13.87
C ILE A 132 13.22 10.79 12.50
N LEU A 133 14.43 10.23 12.36
CA LEU A 133 14.90 9.66 11.10
C LEU A 133 14.03 8.49 10.64
N VAL A 134 13.62 7.61 11.55
CA VAL A 134 12.71 6.49 11.27
C VAL A 134 11.36 7.00 10.78
N ASN A 135 10.78 8.00 11.45
CA ASN A 135 9.50 8.58 11.04
C ASN A 135 9.58 9.24 9.65
N VAL A 136 10.65 10.00 9.38
CA VAL A 136 10.88 10.61 8.05
C VAL A 136 11.03 9.53 6.99
N TYR A 137 11.79 8.47 7.26
CA TYR A 137 11.97 7.35 6.36
C TYR A 137 10.63 6.64 6.03
N VAL A 138 9.80 6.39 7.06
CA VAL A 138 8.48 5.77 6.88
C VAL A 138 7.60 6.67 6.02
N LEU A 139 7.53 7.97 6.34
CA LEU A 139 6.71 8.93 5.60
C LEU A 139 7.11 9.01 4.12
N VAL A 140 8.40 9.16 3.84
CA VAL A 140 8.93 9.21 2.47
C VAL A 140 8.60 7.93 1.72
N SER A 141 8.80 6.77 2.37
CA SER A 141 8.51 5.47 1.77
C SER A 141 7.03 5.36 1.37
N LEU A 142 6.12 5.75 2.27
CA LEU A 142 4.68 5.74 2.01
C LEU A 142 4.28 6.71 0.90
N VAL A 143 4.83 7.92 0.86
CA VAL A 143 4.54 8.91 -0.18
C VAL A 143 5.00 8.40 -1.54
N VAL A 144 6.20 7.80 -1.62
CA VAL A 144 6.71 7.21 -2.86
C VAL A 144 5.83 6.04 -3.30
N LEU A 145 5.44 5.14 -2.39
CA LEU A 145 4.52 4.04 -2.65
C LEU A 145 3.15 4.53 -3.15
N TYR A 146 2.58 5.54 -2.50
CA TYR A 146 1.31 6.15 -2.88
C TYR A 146 1.36 6.72 -4.31
N ARG A 147 2.42 7.50 -4.61
CA ARG A 147 2.65 8.08 -5.95
C ARG A 147 2.91 6.99 -6.99
N MET A 148 3.59 5.91 -6.62
CA MET A 148 3.88 4.78 -7.50
C MET A 148 2.60 4.03 -7.88
N PHE A 149 1.72 3.73 -6.91
CA PHE A 149 0.45 3.06 -7.19
C PHE A 149 -0.56 3.98 -7.90
N ALA A 150 -0.46 5.30 -7.75
CA ALA A 150 -1.27 6.25 -8.51
C ALA A 150 -0.97 6.27 -10.02
N LYS A 151 0.24 5.89 -10.44
CA LYS A 151 0.66 5.86 -11.86
C LYS A 151 0.26 4.59 -12.61
N GLY A 152 -0.38 3.62 -11.94
CA GLY A 152 -0.82 2.36 -12.52
C GLY A 152 0.29 1.30 -12.69
N PRO A 153 -0.08 0.07 -13.08
CA PRO A 153 0.88 -0.99 -13.39
C PRO A 153 1.82 -0.57 -14.52
N LEU A 154 3.10 -0.94 -14.44
CA LEU A 154 3.98 -0.82 -15.61
C LEU A 154 3.35 -1.61 -16.78
N PRO A 155 3.36 -1.09 -18.02
CA PRO A 155 2.94 -1.88 -19.16
C PRO A 155 3.79 -3.15 -19.17
N ALA A 156 3.13 -4.31 -19.01
CA ALA A 156 3.78 -5.59 -19.20
C ALA A 156 4.47 -5.54 -20.56
N SER A 157 5.71 -6.05 -20.63
CA SER A 157 6.44 -6.28 -21.87
C SER A 157 5.42 -6.67 -22.93
N GLN A 158 5.20 -5.79 -23.91
CA GLN A 158 4.29 -6.03 -25.01
C GLN A 158 4.94 -7.16 -25.79
N ASN A 159 4.66 -8.40 -25.37
CA ASN A 159 5.00 -9.58 -26.11
C ASN A 159 4.04 -9.54 -27.30
N ASN A 160 4.45 -8.76 -28.32
CA ASN A 160 3.80 -8.64 -29.60
C ASN A 160 4.01 -9.97 -30.33
N PHE A 161 3.37 -11.02 -29.83
CA PHE A 161 3.12 -12.23 -30.60
C PHE A 161 2.06 -11.85 -31.62
N VAL A 162 2.51 -11.25 -32.71
CA VAL A 162 1.80 -11.31 -33.98
C VAL A 162 1.70 -12.80 -34.30
N ARG A 163 0.56 -13.42 -33.98
CA ARG A 163 0.17 -14.66 -34.64
C ARG A 163 -0.01 -14.28 -36.11
N PHE A 164 0.96 -14.65 -36.93
CA PHE A 164 0.78 -14.60 -38.38
C PHE A 164 -0.28 -15.65 -38.71
N ASP A 165 -1.50 -15.20 -38.97
CA ASP A 165 -2.52 -16.04 -39.59
C ASP A 165 -2.03 -16.34 -41.02
N ASN A 166 -1.36 -17.48 -41.20
CA ASN A 166 -0.89 -18.01 -42.49
C ASN A 166 -2.05 -18.40 -43.45
N GLU A 167 -3.29 -18.06 -43.12
CA GLU A 167 -4.48 -18.44 -43.87
C GLU A 167 -4.62 -17.65 -45.19
N ARG A 168 -3.93 -16.50 -45.36
CA ARG A 168 -4.10 -15.64 -46.55
C ARG A 168 -3.15 -15.92 -47.71
N ASP A 169 -2.13 -16.74 -47.50
CA ASP A 169 -1.14 -17.05 -48.53
C ASP A 169 -1.44 -18.36 -49.27
N LEU A 170 -2.34 -19.20 -48.76
CA LEU A 170 -2.71 -20.46 -49.44
C LEU A 170 -3.74 -20.27 -50.56
N GLU A 171 -4.60 -19.25 -50.50
CA GLU A 171 -5.62 -19.01 -51.54
C GLU A 171 -5.09 -18.28 -52.78
N ARG A 172 -3.85 -17.74 -52.76
CA ARG A 172 -3.26 -17.00 -53.89
C ARG A 172 -2.31 -17.81 -54.77
N GLN A 173 -2.08 -19.10 -54.48
CA GLN A 173 -1.13 -19.94 -55.22
C GLN A 173 -1.73 -21.11 -56.03
N LEU A 174 -3.05 -21.20 -56.19
CA LEU A 174 -3.66 -22.19 -57.10
C LEU A 174 -4.01 -21.56 -58.45
N PRO A 175 -3.31 -21.92 -59.56
CA PRO A 175 -3.70 -21.53 -60.89
C PRO A 175 -4.91 -22.35 -61.37
N ALA A 176 -5.69 -21.71 -62.22
CA ALA A 176 -6.90 -22.18 -62.88
C ALA A 176 -6.90 -23.66 -63.33
N ALA A 177 -7.93 -24.41 -62.92
CA ALA A 177 -8.44 -25.54 -63.69
C ALA A 177 -9.92 -25.83 -63.38
N GLY A 178 -10.81 -25.47 -64.32
CA GLY A 178 -11.96 -26.31 -64.69
C GLY A 178 -13.28 -26.19 -63.92
N GLY A 179 -14.21 -25.39 -64.45
CA GLY A 179 -15.46 -25.95 -65.00
C GLY A 179 -16.70 -26.14 -64.10
N GLN A 180 -17.77 -25.44 -64.51
CA GLN A 180 -19.21 -25.76 -64.34
C GLN A 180 -19.83 -25.52 -62.95
N GLN A 181 -21.05 -25.01 -62.77
CA GLN A 181 -22.09 -24.41 -63.61
C GLN A 181 -23.13 -23.86 -62.62
N GLN A 182 -23.75 -22.71 -62.94
CA GLN A 182 -25.17 -22.39 -62.65
C GLN A 182 -25.59 -22.19 -61.17
N HIS A 183 -26.42 -21.22 -60.77
CA HIS A 183 -27.43 -20.38 -61.41
C HIS A 183 -27.69 -19.17 -60.49
N GLN A 184 -27.80 -17.97 -61.05
CA GLN A 184 -28.51 -16.82 -60.44
C GLN A 184 -29.97 -16.85 -60.96
N PRO A 185 -30.96 -16.31 -60.23
CA PRO A 185 -31.24 -14.85 -60.31
C PRO A 185 -31.68 -14.25 -58.95
N GLN A 186 -31.14 -13.13 -58.48
CA GLN A 186 -31.51 -11.72 -58.79
C GLN A 186 -33.01 -11.37 -58.60
N GLN A 187 -33.35 -10.69 -57.51
CA GLN A 187 -34.48 -9.75 -57.36
C GLN A 187 -34.24 -8.86 -56.12
N GLN A 188 -33.76 -7.63 -56.30
CA GLN A 188 -34.54 -6.37 -56.29
C GLN A 188 -35.09 -5.96 -54.91
N GLN A 189 -34.38 -5.00 -54.30
CA GLN A 189 -34.92 -4.06 -53.30
C GLN A 189 -35.77 -3.01 -54.05
N PRO A 190 -36.91 -2.54 -53.49
CA PRO A 190 -36.86 -1.19 -52.91
C PRO A 190 -37.87 -0.89 -51.77
N THR A 191 -37.55 0.20 -51.08
CA THR A 191 -38.43 1.20 -50.43
C THR A 191 -38.79 1.08 -48.95
N ALA A 192 -38.48 2.17 -48.26
CA ALA A 192 -38.85 2.55 -46.91
C ALA A 192 -40.37 2.72 -46.72
N LEU A 193 -40.86 2.58 -45.48
CA LEU A 193 -41.76 3.59 -44.91
C LEU A 193 -41.82 3.49 -43.37
N ASN A 194 -41.54 4.64 -42.76
CA ASN A 194 -41.74 5.00 -41.37
C ASN A 194 -43.24 5.12 -41.06
N ARG A 195 -43.72 4.61 -39.92
CA ARG A 195 -44.92 5.15 -39.24
C ARG A 195 -45.01 4.72 -37.77
N SER A 196 -44.96 5.75 -36.92
CA SER A 196 -45.75 6.03 -35.70
C SER A 196 -45.76 5.00 -34.58
#